data_AF-A0A6H2A3X6-F1
#
_entry.id   AF-A0A6H2A3X6-F1
#
_cell.length_a   1.000
_cell.length_b   1.000
_cell.length_c   1.000
_cell.angle_alpha   90.00
_cell.angle_beta   90.00
_cell.angle_gamma   90.00
#
_symmetry.space_group_name_H-M   'P 1'
#
loop_
_entity.id
_entity.type
_entity.pdbx_description
1 polymer ?
#
loop_
_entity_poly.entity_id
_entity_poly.type
_entity_poly.pdbx_seq_one_letter_code
_entity_poly.pdbx_strand_id
1 'polypeptide(L)' 'MNKKEHIKRHKELHRALDELFADFITHRQGGTENTIIELIEWSHKQTENPTEE' A
#
# COMPACT_ATOMS: atom_id res chain seq x y z
N MET A 1 23.59 4.46 -7.18
CA MET A 1 22.35 4.78 -7.90
C MET A 1 22.40 6.23 -8.31
N ASN A 2 22.28 6.54 -9.60
CA ASN A 2 22.24 7.91 -10.09
C ASN A 2 20.83 8.53 -9.89
N LYS A 3 20.71 9.86 -10.06
CA LYS A 3 19.44 10.58 -9.85
C LYS A 3 18.27 10.02 -10.69
N LYS A 4 18.53 9.59 -11.94
CA LYS A 4 17.48 9.04 -12.83
C LYS A 4 16.99 7.69 -12.33
N GLU A 5 17.90 6.82 -11.91
CA GLU A 5 17.57 5.51 -11.33
C GLU A 5 16.79 5.67 -10.02
N HIS A 6 17.18 6.62 -9.16
CA HIS A 6 16.46 6.94 -7.93
C HIS A 6 15.02 7.37 -8.20
N ILE A 7 14.82 8.29 -9.16
CA ILE A 7 13.48 8.74 -9.58
C ILE A 7 12.66 7.58 -10.12
N LYS A 8 13.24 6.73 -10.98
CA LYS A 8 12.53 5.57 -11.54
C LYS A 8 12.08 4.63 -10.42
N ARG A 9 12.99 4.27 -9.51
CA ARG A 9 12.67 3.42 -8.35
C ARG A 9 11.57 4.02 -7.48
N HIS A 10 11.62 5.33 -7.20
CA HIS A 10 10.58 5.98 -6.40
C HIS A 10 9.22 5.95 -7.09
N LYS A 11 9.15 6.12 -8.42
CA LYS A 11 7.87 6.00 -9.15
C LYS A 11 7.27 4.60 -9.05
N GLU A 12 8.09 3.56 -9.12
CA GLU A 12 7.64 2.17 -8.97
C GLU A 12 7.14 1.91 -7.55
N LEU A 13 7.85 2.41 -6.53
CA LEU A 13 7.43 2.32 -5.14
C LEU A 13 6.11 3.06 -4.88
N HIS A 14 5.96 4.27 -5.43
CA HIS A 14 4.71 5.03 -5.32
C HIS A 14 3.54 4.28 -5.96
N ARG A 15 3.73 3.73 -7.16
CA ARG A 15 2.68 2.95 -7.83
C ARG A 15 2.24 1.74 -7.00
N ALA A 16 3.19 0.97 -6.46
CA ALA A 16 2.87 -0.18 -5.61
C ALA A 16 2.15 0.24 -4.32
N LEU A 17 2.56 1.38 -3.74
CA LEU A 17 1.91 1.94 -2.56
C LEU A 17 0.48 2.41 -2.87
N ASP A 18 0.27 3.08 -3.99
CA ASP A 18 -1.05 3.55 -4.44
C ASP A 18 -2.02 2.37 -4.63
N GLU A 19 -1.56 1.26 -5.20
CA GLU A 19 -2.33 0.00 -5.30
C GLU A 19 -2.72 -0.54 -3.92
N LEU A 20 -1.75 -0.67 -2.99
CA LEU A 20 -2.02 -1.13 -1.62
C LEU A 20 -3.00 -0.22 -0.87
N PHE A 21 -2.93 1.09 -1.08
CA PHE A 21 -3.88 2.04 -0.49
C PHE A 21 -5.28 1.86 -1.07
N ALA A 22 -5.41 1.65 -2.38
CA ALA A 22 -6.70 1.44 -3.03
C ALA A 22 -7.39 0.18 -2.50
N ASP A 23 -6.63 -0.91 -2.34
CA ASP A 23 -7.16 -2.16 -1.79
C ASP A 23 -7.57 -2.01 -0.33
N PHE A 24 -6.74 -1.34 0.46
CA PHE A 24 -7.03 -1.05 1.88
C PHE A 24 -8.31 -0.24 2.05
N ILE A 25 -8.51 0.80 1.25
CA ILE A 25 -9.73 1.62 1.27
C ILE A 25 -10.95 0.80 0.85
N THR A 26 -10.82 -0.06 -0.16
CA THR A 26 -11.92 -0.90 -0.66
C THR A 26 -12.38 -1.92 0.38
N HIS A 27 -11.43 -2.54 1.09
CA HIS A 27 -11.74 -3.58 2.07
C HIS A 27 -12.22 -3.03 3.42
N ARG A 28 -11.95 -1.76 3.72
CA ARG A 28 -12.32 -1.16 5.01
C ARG A 28 -13.64 -0.42 4.89
N GLN A 29 -14.70 -0.95 5.52
CA GLN A 29 -15.95 -0.22 5.72
C GLN A 29 -15.77 0.78 6.87
N GLY A 30 -15.33 2.02 6.60
CA GLY A 30 -15.12 3.03 7.64
C GLY A 30 -14.45 4.32 7.15
N GLY A 31 -14.50 5.37 7.97
CA GLY A 31 -14.12 6.75 7.62
C GLY A 31 -12.66 6.97 7.20
N THR A 32 -12.37 8.19 6.75
CA THR A 32 -11.08 8.60 6.17
C THR A 32 -9.94 8.79 7.19
N GLU A 33 -10.21 8.60 8.47
CA GLU A 33 -9.22 8.68 9.54
C GLU A 33 -8.43 7.36 9.61
N ASN A 34 -7.46 7.22 8.72
CA ASN A 34 -6.57 6.06 8.71
C ASN A 34 -5.16 6.50 9.09
N THR A 35 -4.51 5.70 9.94
CA THR A 35 -3.08 5.88 10.20
C THR A 35 -2.25 5.06 9.22
N ILE A 36 -1.04 5.52 8.90
CA ILE A 36 -0.08 4.76 8.11
C ILE A 36 0.21 3.39 8.76
N ILE A 37 0.13 3.31 10.09
CA ILE A 37 0.36 2.08 10.85
C ILE A 37 -0.70 1.02 10.50
N GLU A 38 -1.97 1.39 10.42
CA GLU A 38 -3.05 0.46 10.08
C GLU A 38 -2.90 -0.10 8.67
N LEU A 39 -2.46 0.71 7.70
CA LEU A 39 -2.16 0.23 6.35
C LEU A 39 -1.00 -0.78 6.37
N ILE A 40 0.07 -0.50 7.14
CA ILE A 40 1.22 -1.40 7.25
C ILE A 40 0.78 -2.73 7.88
N GLU A 41 0.02 -2.69 8.98
CA GLU A 41 -0.47 -3.89 9.64
C GLU A 41 -1.43 -4.69 8.75
N TRP A 42 -2.35 -4.01 8.06
CA TRP A 42 -3.27 -4.66 7.14
C TRP A 42 -2.53 -5.30 5.96
N SER A 43 -1.65 -4.55 5.29
CA SER A 43 -0.89 -5.08 4.14
C SER A 43 0.02 -6.24 4.53
N HIS A 44 0.58 -6.25 5.74
CA HIS A 44 1.31 -7.42 6.24
C HIS A 44 0.40 -8.64 6.42
N LYS A 45 -0.79 -8.48 7.02
CA LYS A 45 -1.76 -9.58 7.17
C LYS A 45 -2.19 -10.18 5.82
N GLN A 46 -2.30 -9.36 4.77
CA GLN A 46 -2.60 -9.84 3.42
C GLN A 46 -1.54 -10.81 2.87
N THR A 47 -0.28 -10.73 3.33
CA THR A 47 0.78 -11.66 2.92
C THR A 47 0.65 -13.03 3.58
N GLU A 48 -0.07 -13.13 4.69
CA GLU A 48 -0.27 -14.38 5.45
C GLU A 48 -1.63 -15.00 5.16
N ASN A 49 -2.67 -14.16 5.03
CA ASN A 49 -4.05 -14.56 4.76
C ASN A 49 -4.75 -13.48 3.90
N PRO A 50 -4.67 -13.58 2.56
CA PRO A 50 -5.25 -12.58 1.67
C PRO A 50 -6.78 -12.55 1.81
N THR A 51 -7.38 -11.35 1.77
CA THR A 51 -8.84 -11.17 1.81
C THR A 51 -9.54 -11.43 0.48
N GLU A 52 -8.80 -11.63 -0.61
CA GLU A 52 -9.34 -11.98 -1.92
C GLU A 52 -9.24 -13.50 -2.17
N GLU A 53 -10.40 -14.13 -2.48
CA GLU A 53 -10.53 -15.44 -3.14
C GLU A 53 -10.69 -15.26 -4.66
#